data_AF-A0A937S3Q7-F1
#
_entry.id   AF-A0A937S3Q7-F1
#
_cell.length_a   1.000
_cell.length_b   1.000
_cell.length_c   1.000
_cell.angle_alpha   90.00
_cell.angle_beta   90.00
_cell.angle_gamma   90.00
#
_symmetry.space_group_name_H-M   'P 1'
#
loop_
_entity.id
_entity.type
_entity.pdbx_description
1 polymer ?
#
loop_
_entity_poly.entity_id
_entity_poly.type
_entity_poly.pdbx_seq_one_letter_code
_entity_poly.pdbx_strand_id
1 'polypeptide(L)' 'MICSAIPKEEKQHNRALARLRVRVEHVIRRFKIFCIFSGRYRNRRRRFGLRLNIIAGLLNYELTQAS' A
#
# COMPACT_ATOMS: atom_id res chain seq x y z
N MET A 1 -9.20 26.66 20.61
CA MET A 1 -8.64 25.81 19.54
C MET A 1 -8.96 26.48 18.22
N ILE A 2 -7.95 26.98 17.51
CA ILE A 2 -8.14 27.72 16.26
C ILE A 2 -8.33 26.69 15.14
N CYS A 3 -9.57 26.54 14.64
CA CYS A 3 -9.81 25.84 13.38
C CYS A 3 -9.44 26.79 12.24
N SER A 4 -8.19 26.75 11.78
CA SER A 4 -7.74 27.50 10.61
C SER A 4 -8.42 26.96 9.35
N ALA A 5 -8.99 27.87 8.56
CA ALA A 5 -9.59 27.52 7.28
C ALA A 5 -8.50 27.05 6.31
N ILE A 6 -8.50 25.75 5.98
CA ILE A 6 -7.55 25.15 5.03
C ILE A 6 -7.77 25.79 3.64
N PRO A 7 -6.74 26.40 3.03
CA PRO A 7 -6.79 26.99 1.70
C PRO A 7 -7.31 26.00 0.64
N LYS A 8 -7.95 26.51 -0.42
CA LYS A 8 -8.54 25.68 -1.49
C LYS A 8 -7.49 24.78 -2.18
N GLU A 9 -6.28 25.29 -2.37
CA GLU A 9 -5.16 24.57 -2.97
C GLU A 9 -4.70 23.41 -2.09
N GLU A 10 -4.55 23.64 -0.79
CA GLU A 10 -4.17 22.60 0.17
C GLU A 10 -5.25 21.52 0.28
N LYS A 11 -6.54 21.89 0.18
CA LYS A 11 -7.64 20.92 0.08
C LYS A 11 -7.54 20.07 -1.19
N GLN A 12 -7.19 20.65 -2.34
CA GLN A 12 -7.01 19.91 -3.58
C GLN A 12 -5.81 18.95 -3.50
N HIS A 13 -4.69 19.42 -2.96
CA HIS A 13 -3.51 18.60 -2.70
C HIS A 13 -3.85 17.41 -1.80
N ASN A 14 -4.52 17.67 -0.68
CA ASN A 14 -4.94 16.63 0.26
C ASN A 14 -5.89 15.61 -0.37
N ARG A 15 -6.78 16.03 -1.28
CA ARG A 15 -7.65 15.10 -2.04
C ARG A 15 -6.84 14.22 -2.99
N ALA A 16 -5.87 14.78 -3.71
CA ALA A 16 -4.99 14.00 -4.60
C ALA A 16 -4.16 12.99 -3.80
N LEU A 17 -3.60 13.43 -2.67
CA LEU A 17 -2.84 12.58 -1.75
C LEU A 17 -3.71 11.45 -1.16
N ALA A 18 -4.94 11.76 -0.77
CA ALA A 18 -5.88 10.77 -0.25
C ALA A 18 -6.19 9.68 -1.29
N ARG A 19 -6.41 10.05 -2.56
CA ARG A 19 -6.63 9.09 -3.65
C ARG A 19 -5.45 8.13 -3.84
N LEU A 20 -4.23 8.67 -3.78
CA LEU A 20 -3.00 7.87 -3.81
C LEU A 20 -2.91 6.91 -2.62
N ARG A 21 -3.20 7.40 -1.40
CA ARG A 21 -3.18 6.58 -0.17
C ARG A 21 -4.14 5.41 -0.23
N VAL A 22 -5.37 5.60 -0.74
CA VAL A 22 -6.35 4.52 -0.88
C VAL A 22 -5.81 3.40 -1.77
N ARG A 23 -5.20 3.74 -2.92
CA ARG A 23 -4.61 2.74 -3.81
C ARG A 23 -3.45 1.99 -3.14
N VAL A 24 -2.59 2.69 -2.41
CA VAL A 24 -1.49 2.10 -1.64
C VAL A 24 -2.02 1.18 -0.53
N GLU A 25 -3.07 1.60 0.18
CA GLU A 25 -3.69 0.82 1.25
C GLU A 25 -4.28 -0.50 0.74
N HIS A 26 -4.94 -0.48 -0.43
CA HIS A 26 -5.42 -1.72 -1.06
C HIS A 26 -4.28 -2.70 -1.34
N VAL A 27 -3.13 -2.22 -1.84
CA VAL A 27 -1.95 -3.06 -2.07
C VAL A 27 -1.41 -3.61 -0.75
N ILE A 28 -1.23 -2.75 0.27
CA ILE A 28 -0.76 -3.17 1.61
C ILE A 28 -1.70 -4.21 2.22
N ARG A 29 -3.02 -4.05 2.08
CA ARG A 29 -4.02 -5.03 2.55
C ARG A 29 -3.78 -6.40 1.93
N ARG A 30 -3.54 -6.48 0.61
CA ARG A 30 -3.23 -7.75 -0.06
C ARG A 30 -1.94 -8.39 0.47
N PHE A 31 -0.90 -7.59 0.71
CA PHE A 31 0.33 -8.11 1.33
C PHE A 31 0.14 -8.60 2.78
N LYS A 32 -0.78 -8.00 3.55
CA LYS A 32 -1.11 -8.46 4.90
C LYS A 32 -1.79 -9.83 4.93
N ILE A 33 -2.52 -10.22 3.87
CA ILE A 33 -3.15 -11.55 3.74
C ILE A 33 -2.08 -12.65 3.74
N PHE A 34 -0.96 -12.43 3.06
CA PHE A 34 0.16 -13.38 3.03
C PHE A 34 0.91 -13.49 4.37
N CYS A 35 0.47 -12.77 5.41
CA CYS A 35 1.09 -12.71 6.73
C CYS A 35 2.57 -12.29 6.74
N ILE A 36 3.06 -11.73 5.62
CA ILE A 36 4.45 -11.30 5.48
C ILE A 36 4.72 -10.02 6.27
N PHE A 37 3.76 -9.09 6.27
CA PHE A 37 3.84 -7.83 7.01
C PHE A 37 2.88 -7.73 8.19
N SER A 38 1.89 -8.62 8.32
CA SER A 38 0.91 -8.55 9.42
C SER A 38 1.42 -9.18 10.72
N GLY A 39 2.43 -10.05 10.68
CA GLY A 39 2.96 -10.75 11.84
C GLY A 39 4.47 -10.95 11.79
N ARG A 40 5.01 -11.61 12.80
CA ARG A 40 6.45 -11.97 12.82
C ARG A 40 6.72 -13.01 11.74
N TYR A 41 7.52 -12.63 10.74
CA TYR A 41 7.99 -13.55 9.71
C TYR A 41 8.89 -14.63 10.32
N ARG A 42 8.40 -15.88 10.39
CA ARG A 42 9.10 -17.02 11.03
C ARG A 42 10.03 -17.83 10.11
N ASN A 43 10.11 -17.49 8.82
CA ASN A 43 10.94 -18.24 7.88
C ASN A 43 12.34 -17.62 7.75
N ARG A 44 13.31 -18.38 7.23
CA ARG A 44 14.69 -17.90 7.05
C ARG A 44 14.73 -16.65 6.17
N ARG A 45 15.28 -15.55 6.72
CA ARG A 45 15.33 -14.24 6.06
C ARG A 45 16.16 -14.20 4.78
N ARG A 46 17.06 -15.16 4.55
CA ARG A 46 17.92 -15.24 3.36
C ARG A 46 17.17 -15.16 2.03
N ARG A 47 15.92 -15.63 1.96
CA ARG A 47 15.07 -15.58 0.75
C ARG A 47 13.86 -14.66 0.89
N PHE A 48 13.84 -13.76 1.88
CA PHE A 48 12.71 -12.87 2.13
C PHE A 48 12.44 -11.95 0.93
N GLY A 49 13.49 -11.32 0.38
CA GLY A 49 13.36 -10.46 -0.80
C GLY A 49 12.82 -11.20 -2.03
N LEU A 50 13.26 -12.45 -2.26
CA LEU A 50 12.75 -13.26 -3.37
C LEU A 50 11.24 -13.52 -3.23
N ARG A 51 10.77 -13.87 -2.03
CA ARG A 51 9.33 -14.10 -1.79
C ARG A 51 8.51 -12.83 -1.94
N LEU A 52 9.03 -11.71 -1.44
CA LEU A 52 8.40 -10.42 -1.64
C LEU A 52 8.31 -10.04 -3.12
N ASN A 53 9.38 -10.25 -3.89
CA ASN A 53 9.38 -9.96 -5.32
C ASN A 53 8.39 -10.81 -6.09
N ILE A 54 8.29 -12.11 -5.78
CA ILE A 54 7.31 -13.00 -6.41
C ILE A 54 5.87 -12.53 -6.11
N ILE A 55 5.57 -12.22 -4.85
CA ILE A 55 4.24 -11.75 -4.44
C ILE A 55 3.93 -10.39 -5.04
N ALA A 56 4.89 -9.46 -5.07
CA ALA A 56 4.74 -8.18 -5.73
C ALA A 56 4.45 -8.35 -7.23
N GLY A 57 5.17 -9.25 -7.90
CA GLY A 57 4.94 -9.59 -9.31
C GLY A 57 3.52 -10.11 -9.55
N LEU A 58 3.05 -11.05 -8.72
CA LEU A 58 1.69 -11.59 -8.82
C LEU A 58 0.63 -10.51 -8.59
N LEU A 59 0.79 -9.70 -7.56
CA LEU A 59 -0.15 -8.62 -7.24
C LEU A 59 -0.18 -7.56 -8.34
N ASN A 60 0.97 -7.22 -8.93
CA ASN A 60 1.06 -6.31 -10.06
C ASN A 60 0.37 -6.89 -11.31
N TYR A 61 0.58 -8.18 -11.60
CA TYR A 61 -0.12 -8.86 -12.69
C TYR A 61 -1.63 -8.81 -12.50
N GLU A 62 -2.13 -9.17 -11.31
CA GLU A 62 -3.56 -9.12 -10.99
C GLU A 62 -4.12 -7.69 -11.06
N LEU A 63 -3.35 -6.67 -10.66
CA LEU A 63 -3.75 -5.28 -10.81
C LEU A 63 -3.86 -4.87 -12.28
N THR A 64 -2.92 -5.28 -13.12
CA THR A 64 -2.94 -5.00 -14.56
C THR A 64 -4.11 -5.72 -15.25
N GLN A 65 -4.46 -6.94 -14.83
CA GLN A 65 -5.60 -7.69 -15.38
C GLN A 65 -6.97 -7.16 -14.91
N ALA A 66 -7.03 -6.54 -13.73
CA ALA A 66 -8.26 -5.95 -13.18
C ALA A 66 -8.48 -4.48 -13.61
N SER A 67 -7.58 -3.93 -14.41
CA SER A 67 -7.62 -2.53 -14.91
C SER A 67 -8.36 -2.40 -16.23
#